data_AF-A0A9P5C5J1-F1
#
_entry.id   AF-A0A9P5C5J1-F1
#
_cell.length_a   1.000
_cell.length_b   1.000
_cell.length_c   1.000
_cell.angle_alpha   90.00
_cell.angle_beta   90.00
_cell.angle_gamma   90.00
#
_symmetry.space_group_name_H-M   'P 1'
#
loop_
_entity.id
_entity.type
_entity.pdbx_description
1 polymer ?
#
loop_
_entity_poly.entity_id
_entity_poly.type
_entity_poly.pdbx_seq_one_letter_code
_entity_poly.pdbx_strand_id
1 'polypeptide(L)'
;MGDNTSPPALTPGLMICRPFLQSDTPDNRDVFKRWSIMHFRDLLDLPAPSPASQGITRAFRYTNSAGGLFYTFHTDDVKIWASDAYKNRSPRHDLEHTRALAQGEEAVLKGERAFEGKEEPMVWDICNAEFAILSAFPSSLDERYAKSYHDIPLALLSPKGTRPTAPPCSLVTLTYTSAEQREKPSKQLTTMTVAVIGYISSVFRDYANAKVYATVYRHLADQQPDMHPAISEGKHGDGSWVVCVFMHAEVSDEVQGSLQARVEQVVESTKRDGDWGVQVGVWRGEVFMS
;
A
#
# COMPACT_ATOMS: atom_id res chain seq x y z
N MET A 1 33.25 21.85 -21.68
CA MET A 1 33.23 20.73 -20.72
C MET A 1 31.79 20.56 -20.31
N GLY A 2 31.11 19.53 -20.81
CA GLY A 2 29.74 19.24 -20.41
C GLY A 2 29.79 18.59 -19.03
N ASP A 3 29.11 19.17 -18.05
CA ASP A 3 28.90 18.55 -16.76
C ASP A 3 28.12 17.25 -16.96
N ASN A 4 28.83 16.13 -16.99
CA ASN A 4 28.26 14.79 -16.94
C ASN A 4 27.81 14.51 -15.49
N THR A 5 26.92 15.34 -14.96
CA THR A 5 26.18 14.98 -13.75
C THR A 5 25.17 13.93 -14.17
N SER A 6 25.45 12.67 -13.86
CA SER A 6 24.46 11.60 -13.99
C SER A 6 23.15 12.06 -13.33
N PRO A 7 21.99 11.80 -13.96
CA PRO A 7 20.71 12.16 -13.34
C PRO A 7 20.65 11.56 -11.93
N PRO A 8 20.09 12.29 -10.95
CA PRO A 8 20.02 11.82 -9.58
C PRO A 8 19.31 10.47 -9.55
N ALA A 9 19.90 9.50 -8.84
CA ALA A 9 19.33 8.17 -8.70
C ALA A 9 17.92 8.27 -8.08
N LEU A 10 16.94 7.65 -8.74
CA LEU A 10 15.58 7.54 -8.23
C LEU A 10 15.56 6.64 -6.98
N THR A 11 14.66 6.94 -6.05
CA THR A 11 14.47 6.15 -4.83
C THR A 11 13.04 5.59 -4.82
N PRO A 12 12.82 4.39 -5.37
CA PRO A 12 11.49 3.78 -5.38
C PRO A 12 10.95 3.65 -3.96
N GLY A 13 9.63 3.73 -3.81
CA GLY A 13 9.03 3.66 -2.50
C GLY A 13 7.52 3.57 -2.49
N LEU A 14 7.00 3.50 -1.27
CA LEU A 14 5.63 3.20 -0.97
C LEU A 14 5.11 4.22 0.04
N MET A 15 3.96 4.80 -0.22
CA MET A 15 3.14 5.38 0.86
C MET A 15 2.12 4.33 1.27
N ILE A 16 2.11 3.96 2.55
CA ILE A 16 1.02 3.21 3.17
C ILE A 16 0.01 4.22 3.70
N CYS A 17 -1.27 3.96 3.48
CA CYS A 17 -2.37 4.69 4.13
C CYS A 17 -3.30 3.68 4.82
N ARG A 18 -3.66 3.98 6.07
CA ARG A 18 -4.53 3.21 6.95
C ARG A 18 -5.77 4.05 7.24
N PRO A 19 -6.81 3.98 6.40
CA PRO A 19 -8.04 4.66 6.68
C PRO A 19 -8.92 3.87 7.66
N PHE A 20 -9.65 4.61 8.48
CA PHE A 20 -10.61 4.13 9.47
C PHE A 20 -11.91 4.89 9.26
N LEU A 21 -13.00 4.18 8.98
CA LEU A 21 -14.31 4.80 8.91
C LEU A 21 -14.76 5.18 10.33
N GLN A 22 -15.30 6.39 10.49
CA GLN A 22 -15.86 6.83 11.78
C GLN A 22 -17.07 5.97 12.18
N SER A 23 -17.83 5.51 11.19
CA SER A 23 -18.91 4.53 11.35
C SER A 23 -18.84 3.53 10.21
N ASP A 24 -18.65 2.26 10.55
CA ASP A 24 -18.41 1.19 9.59
C ASP A 24 -19.73 0.57 9.09
N THR A 25 -20.45 1.32 8.26
CA THR A 25 -21.70 0.88 7.62
C THR A 25 -21.47 0.50 6.16
N PRO A 26 -22.31 -0.35 5.55
CA PRO A 26 -22.23 -0.66 4.12
C PRO A 26 -22.26 0.61 3.25
N ASP A 27 -23.13 1.56 3.58
CA ASP A 27 -23.25 2.83 2.86
C ASP A 27 -21.93 3.65 2.93
N ASN A 28 -21.33 3.78 4.11
CA ASN A 28 -20.06 4.49 4.26
C ASN A 28 -18.90 3.79 3.53
N ARG A 29 -18.88 2.44 3.54
CA ARG A 29 -17.90 1.67 2.77
C ARG A 29 -18.03 1.92 1.27
N ASP A 30 -19.25 1.99 0.75
CA ASP A 30 -19.52 2.24 -0.66
C ASP A 30 -19.19 3.68 -1.06
N VAL A 31 -19.55 4.67 -0.24
CA VAL A 31 -19.15 6.07 -0.43
C VAL A 31 -17.63 6.19 -0.44
N PHE A 32 -16.96 5.62 0.55
CA PHE A 32 -15.50 5.66 0.66
C PHE A 32 -14.82 4.93 -0.51
N LYS A 33 -15.46 3.88 -1.05
CA LYS A 33 -15.03 3.21 -2.28
C LYS A 33 -15.05 4.11 -3.50
N ARG A 34 -16.18 4.76 -3.77
CA ARG A 34 -16.27 5.72 -4.88
C ARG A 34 -15.22 6.81 -4.75
N TRP A 35 -15.10 7.38 -3.54
CA TRP A 35 -14.09 8.38 -3.25
C TRP A 35 -12.66 7.89 -3.52
N SER A 36 -12.30 6.69 -3.03
CA SER A 36 -10.95 6.15 -3.20
C SER A 36 -10.58 5.92 -4.67
N ILE A 37 -11.53 5.50 -5.52
CA ILE A 37 -11.29 5.32 -6.96
C ILE A 37 -10.95 6.66 -7.62
N MET A 38 -11.71 7.71 -7.31
CA MET A 38 -11.44 9.05 -7.84
C MET A 38 -10.11 9.59 -7.31
N HIS A 39 -9.83 9.42 -6.02
CA HIS A 39 -8.59 9.89 -5.41
C HIS A 39 -7.35 9.19 -5.98
N PHE A 40 -7.43 7.87 -6.18
CA PHE A 40 -6.36 7.07 -6.77
C PHE A 40 -6.02 7.57 -8.17
N ARG A 41 -7.03 7.83 -9.00
CA ARG A 41 -6.83 8.44 -10.31
C ARG A 41 -6.14 9.79 -10.21
N ASP A 42 -6.63 10.68 -9.35
CA ASP A 42 -6.11 12.04 -9.22
C ASP A 42 -4.65 12.07 -8.78
N LEU A 43 -4.25 11.09 -7.96
CA LEU A 43 -2.86 10.85 -7.55
C LEU A 43 -2.00 10.29 -8.69
N LEU A 44 -2.53 9.34 -9.47
CA LEU A 44 -1.85 8.78 -10.65
C LEU A 44 -1.65 9.83 -11.76
N ASP A 45 -2.57 10.80 -11.87
CA ASP A 45 -2.51 11.91 -12.83
C ASP A 45 -1.61 13.08 -12.34
N LEU A 46 -0.86 12.92 -11.24
CA LEU A 46 0.07 13.95 -10.77
C LEU A 46 1.30 14.05 -11.69
N PRO A 47 1.80 15.28 -11.95
CA PRO A 47 3.08 15.44 -12.64
C PRO A 47 4.21 14.86 -11.78
N ALA A 48 5.14 14.17 -12.43
CA ALA A 48 6.32 13.62 -11.78
C ALA A 48 7.19 14.72 -11.14
N PRO A 49 7.91 14.43 -10.03
CA PRO A 49 8.74 15.41 -9.33
C PRO A 49 10.00 15.79 -10.11
N SER A 50 10.38 15.00 -11.12
CA SER A 50 11.52 15.29 -12.00
C SER A 50 11.33 14.61 -13.37
N PRO A 51 12.06 15.03 -14.42
CA PRO A 51 11.98 14.42 -15.74
C PRO A 51 12.38 12.93 -15.79
N ALA A 52 13.12 12.44 -14.78
CA ALA A 52 13.55 11.05 -14.70
C ALA A 52 12.52 10.13 -14.02
N SER A 53 11.59 10.71 -13.24
CA SER A 53 10.58 9.97 -12.49
C SER A 53 9.27 9.85 -13.28
N GLN A 54 8.53 8.79 -13.04
CA GLN A 54 7.16 8.56 -13.51
C GLN A 54 6.11 9.01 -12.50
N GLY A 55 6.52 9.45 -11.30
CA GLY A 55 5.62 9.89 -10.23
C GLY A 55 4.98 8.72 -9.50
N ILE A 56 3.67 8.83 -9.23
CA ILE A 56 2.89 7.73 -8.63
C ILE A 56 2.45 6.82 -9.76
N THR A 57 2.87 5.56 -9.71
CA THR A 57 2.65 4.60 -10.81
C THR A 57 1.52 3.64 -10.52
N ARG A 58 1.21 3.38 -9.25
CA ARG A 58 0.15 2.45 -8.84
C ARG A 58 -0.51 2.89 -7.54
N ALA A 59 -1.80 2.63 -7.43
CA ALA A 59 -2.58 2.85 -6.22
C ALA A 59 -3.47 1.63 -5.98
N PHE A 60 -3.27 0.98 -4.84
CA PHE A 60 -3.96 -0.26 -4.49
C PHE A 60 -4.68 -0.13 -3.17
N ARG A 61 -5.87 -0.72 -3.13
CA ARG A 61 -6.68 -0.87 -1.93
C ARG A 61 -6.85 -2.33 -1.58
N TYR A 62 -6.71 -2.60 -0.29
CA TYR A 62 -6.92 -3.90 0.30
C TYR A 62 -7.87 -3.81 1.52
N THR A 63 -8.48 -4.95 1.84
CA THR A 63 -9.34 -5.17 3.02
C THR A 63 -8.89 -6.40 3.79
N ASN A 64 -9.00 -6.43 5.11
CA ASN A 64 -8.81 -7.66 5.89
C ASN A 64 -10.14 -8.25 6.36
N SER A 65 -10.10 -9.43 6.98
CA SER A 65 -11.27 -10.14 7.50
C SER A 65 -12.02 -9.37 8.59
N ALA A 66 -11.33 -8.49 9.32
CA ALA A 66 -11.92 -7.59 10.32
C ALA A 66 -12.51 -6.31 9.69
N GLY A 67 -12.54 -6.21 8.36
CA GLY A 67 -13.07 -5.06 7.65
C GLY A 67 -12.15 -3.84 7.60
N GLY A 68 -10.94 -3.93 8.15
CA GLY A 68 -9.94 -2.88 8.12
C GLY A 68 -9.41 -2.63 6.70
N LEU A 69 -9.06 -1.38 6.43
CA LEU A 69 -8.62 -0.91 5.10
C LEU A 69 -7.11 -0.65 5.08
N PHE A 70 -6.46 -0.97 3.97
CA PHE A 70 -5.02 -0.80 3.81
C PHE A 70 -4.68 -0.42 2.39
N TYR A 71 -4.03 0.73 2.19
CA TYR A 71 -3.77 1.29 0.87
C TYR A 71 -2.26 1.35 0.63
N THR A 72 -1.85 1.12 -0.60
CA THR A 72 -0.47 1.29 -1.03
C THR A 72 -0.40 2.15 -2.28
N PHE A 73 0.40 3.21 -2.22
CA PHE A 73 0.71 4.08 -3.36
C PHE A 73 2.17 3.90 -3.73
N HIS A 74 2.42 3.43 -4.94
CA HIS A 74 3.75 3.09 -5.43
C HIS A 74 4.31 4.26 -6.22
N THR A 75 5.55 4.61 -5.95
CA THR A 75 6.31 5.59 -6.72
C THR A 75 7.69 5.05 -7.06
N ASP A 76 8.25 5.52 -8.17
CA ASP A 76 9.65 5.30 -8.50
C ASP A 76 10.58 6.31 -7.81
N ASP A 77 10.06 7.40 -7.24
CA ASP A 77 10.82 8.36 -6.43
C ASP A 77 9.99 8.92 -5.26
N VAL A 78 10.35 8.54 -4.03
CA VAL A 78 9.69 9.01 -2.78
C VAL A 78 9.64 10.54 -2.64
N LYS A 79 10.45 11.28 -3.39
CA LYS A 79 10.39 12.75 -3.42
C LYS A 79 9.04 13.30 -3.90
N ILE A 80 8.22 12.51 -4.59
CA ILE A 80 6.88 12.94 -5.01
C ILE A 80 6.03 13.42 -3.82
N TRP A 81 6.18 12.81 -2.64
CA TRP A 81 5.40 13.16 -1.43
C TRP A 81 5.73 14.55 -0.89
N ALA A 82 6.94 15.05 -1.17
CA ALA A 82 7.37 16.39 -0.78
C ALA A 82 7.04 17.46 -1.83
N SER A 83 6.58 17.06 -3.03
CA SER A 83 6.35 17.95 -4.16
C SER A 83 5.13 18.87 -3.97
N ASP A 84 5.19 20.06 -4.57
CA ASP A 84 4.06 21.00 -4.55
C ASP A 84 2.83 20.42 -5.26
N ALA A 85 3.04 19.64 -6.32
CA ALA A 85 1.95 18.98 -7.03
C ALA A 85 1.16 18.05 -6.11
N TYR A 86 1.87 17.22 -5.32
CA TYR A 86 1.25 16.36 -4.33
C TYR A 86 0.58 17.17 -3.22
N LYS A 87 1.28 18.13 -2.62
CA LYS A 87 0.76 18.96 -1.51
C LYS A 87 -0.47 19.80 -1.90
N ASN A 88 -0.57 20.23 -3.15
CA ASN A 88 -1.71 21.02 -3.63
C ASN A 88 -2.94 20.17 -3.94
N ARG A 89 -2.77 18.87 -4.25
CA ARG A 89 -3.86 17.98 -4.66
C ARG A 89 -4.29 17.02 -3.56
N SER A 90 -3.36 16.47 -2.77
CA SER A 90 -3.66 15.52 -1.69
C SER A 90 -4.74 16.04 -0.73
N PRO A 91 -4.69 17.29 -0.21
CA PRO A 91 -5.70 17.82 0.70
C PRO A 91 -7.07 18.09 0.06
N ARG A 92 -7.17 18.05 -1.27
CA ARG A 92 -8.43 18.29 -1.99
C ARG A 92 -9.25 17.00 -1.99
N HIS A 93 -9.77 16.65 -0.83
CA HIS A 93 -10.58 15.44 -0.62
C HIS A 93 -12.05 15.62 -0.98
N ASP A 94 -12.44 16.83 -1.41
CA ASP A 94 -13.69 17.13 -2.08
C ASP A 94 -13.50 17.07 -3.61
N LEU A 95 -13.46 15.85 -4.15
CA LEU A 95 -13.02 15.62 -5.52
C LEU A 95 -14.06 16.05 -6.56
N GLU A 96 -15.34 16.03 -6.22
CA GLU A 96 -16.43 16.35 -7.15
C GLU A 96 -16.67 17.86 -7.30
N HIS A 97 -16.29 18.68 -6.32
CA HIS A 97 -16.35 20.15 -6.45
C HIS A 97 -15.04 20.76 -6.94
N THR A 98 -13.93 20.02 -6.90
CA THR A 98 -12.61 20.53 -7.32
C THR A 98 -12.25 20.22 -8.78
N ARG A 99 -12.99 19.32 -9.45
CA ARG A 99 -12.93 19.11 -10.90
C ARG A 99 -14.20 18.45 -11.46
N ALA A 100 -14.39 18.55 -12.78
CA ALA A 100 -15.44 17.80 -13.46
C ALA A 100 -15.19 16.27 -13.36
N LEU A 101 -16.27 15.51 -13.20
CA LEU A 101 -16.24 14.05 -13.27
C LEU A 101 -15.91 13.61 -14.69
N ALA A 102 -15.02 12.63 -14.81
CA ALA A 102 -14.69 12.01 -16.07
C ALA A 102 -15.71 10.91 -16.44
N GLN A 103 -15.66 10.45 -17.68
CA GLN A 103 -16.52 9.37 -18.15
C GLN A 103 -16.34 8.11 -17.29
N GLY A 104 -17.45 7.60 -16.73
CA GLY A 104 -17.47 6.41 -15.89
C GLY A 104 -17.21 6.66 -14.40
N GLU A 105 -16.88 7.89 -14.00
CA GLU A 105 -16.85 8.28 -12.60
C GLU A 105 -18.27 8.49 -12.06
N GLU A 106 -18.44 8.18 -10.77
CA GLU A 106 -19.68 8.35 -10.05
C GLU A 106 -19.45 9.34 -8.91
N ALA A 107 -20.35 10.31 -8.76
CA ALA A 107 -20.33 11.26 -7.66
C ALA A 107 -20.30 10.51 -6.31
N VAL A 108 -19.47 11.01 -5.40
CA VAL A 108 -19.30 10.44 -4.06
C VAL A 108 -20.56 10.67 -3.24
N LEU A 109 -21.16 11.86 -3.35
CA LEU A 109 -22.33 12.33 -2.58
C LEU A 109 -23.69 11.79 -3.05
N LYS A 110 -23.72 10.79 -3.94
CA LYS A 110 -24.98 10.21 -4.43
C LYS A 110 -25.88 9.57 -3.34
N GLY A 111 -25.43 9.49 -2.08
CA GLY A 111 -26.21 9.05 -0.93
C GLY A 111 -26.33 10.15 0.11
N GLU A 112 -27.55 10.67 0.31
CA GLU A 112 -27.84 11.84 1.16
C GLU A 112 -27.39 11.65 2.63
N ARG A 113 -27.36 10.41 3.13
CA ARG A 113 -27.15 10.13 4.57
C ARG A 113 -25.75 10.35 5.11
N ALA A 114 -24.70 10.08 4.35
CA ALA A 114 -23.33 10.10 4.88
C ALA A 114 -22.84 11.53 5.21
N PHE A 115 -23.49 12.53 4.63
CA PHE A 115 -23.09 13.94 4.67
C PHE A 115 -24.25 14.88 5.01
N GLU A 116 -25.37 14.32 5.49
CA GLU A 116 -26.60 15.04 5.83
C GLU A 116 -26.28 16.22 6.79
N GLY A 117 -26.63 17.44 6.36
CA GLY A 117 -26.47 18.66 7.16
C GLY A 117 -25.09 19.35 7.09
N LYS A 118 -24.21 18.97 6.16
CA LYS A 118 -22.92 19.66 5.92
C LYS A 118 -22.95 20.50 4.65
N GLU A 119 -22.49 21.76 4.73
CA GLU A 119 -22.43 22.68 3.59
C GLU A 119 -21.31 22.32 2.60
N GLU A 120 -20.19 21.78 3.09
CA GLU A 120 -19.03 21.37 2.28
C GLU A 120 -18.53 19.99 2.73
N PRO A 121 -19.17 18.90 2.28
CA PRO A 121 -18.84 17.56 2.73
C PRO A 121 -17.50 17.07 2.18
N MET A 122 -16.66 16.54 3.06
CA MET A 122 -15.34 15.99 2.73
C MET A 122 -15.26 14.53 3.17
N VAL A 123 -14.44 13.71 2.52
CA VAL A 123 -14.26 12.31 2.95
C VAL A 123 -13.82 12.17 4.42
N TRP A 124 -13.13 13.18 4.97
CA TRP A 124 -12.74 13.24 6.39
C TRP A 124 -13.92 13.27 7.35
N ASP A 125 -15.10 13.64 6.87
CA ASP A 125 -16.33 13.60 7.66
C ASP A 125 -16.78 12.18 7.99
N ILE A 126 -16.32 11.18 7.22
CA ILE A 126 -16.70 9.78 7.39
C ILE A 126 -15.52 8.86 7.62
N CYS A 127 -14.29 9.35 7.46
CA CYS A 127 -13.07 8.59 7.71
C CYS A 127 -11.98 9.44 8.37
N ASN A 128 -11.06 8.78 9.06
CA ASN A 128 -9.75 9.30 9.40
C ASN A 128 -8.72 8.42 8.69
N ALA A 129 -7.51 8.92 8.47
CA ALA A 129 -6.46 8.12 7.86
C ALA A 129 -5.10 8.48 8.45
N GLU A 130 -4.30 7.43 8.59
CA GLU A 130 -2.93 7.52 9.06
C GLU A 130 -1.99 7.03 7.95
N PHE A 131 -0.78 7.57 7.87
CA PHE A 131 0.12 7.35 6.76
C PHE A 131 1.53 6.96 7.23
N ALA A 132 2.28 6.27 6.36
CA ALA A 132 3.71 6.06 6.52
C ALA A 132 4.41 6.12 5.15
N ILE A 133 5.55 6.80 5.10
CA ILE A 133 6.39 6.91 3.90
C ILE A 133 7.54 5.93 3.99
N LEU A 134 7.75 5.17 2.92
CA LEU A 134 8.72 4.09 2.90
C LEU A 134 9.56 4.14 1.63
N SER A 135 10.87 3.96 1.74
CA SER A 135 11.73 3.67 0.58
C SER A 135 11.89 2.17 0.40
N ALA A 136 11.79 1.70 -0.85
CA ALA A 136 12.19 0.35 -1.20
C ALA A 136 13.68 0.21 -0.93
N PHE A 137 14.03 -0.75 -0.08
CA PHE A 137 15.41 -1.12 0.10
C PHE A 137 15.80 -2.01 -1.07
N PRO A 138 16.93 -1.75 -1.77
CA PRO A 138 17.45 -2.64 -2.80
C PRO A 138 17.69 -4.00 -2.14
N SER A 139 16.74 -4.91 -2.31
CA SER A 139 16.63 -6.04 -1.40
C SER A 139 17.85 -6.93 -1.56
N SER A 140 18.44 -7.38 -0.47
CA SER A 140 19.30 -8.56 -0.46
C SER A 140 18.49 -9.86 -0.66
N LEU A 141 17.19 -9.76 -0.97
CA LEU A 141 16.39 -10.92 -1.33
C LEU A 141 16.81 -11.33 -2.72
N ASP A 142 17.32 -12.55 -2.80
CA ASP A 142 17.65 -13.17 -4.07
C ASP A 142 16.39 -13.25 -4.94
N GLU A 143 16.46 -12.78 -6.19
CA GLU A 143 15.36 -12.81 -7.14
C GLU A 143 14.84 -14.24 -7.39
N ARG A 144 15.62 -15.27 -7.01
CA ARG A 144 15.17 -16.67 -6.96
C ARG A 144 13.99 -16.89 -6.00
N TYR A 145 13.82 -16.06 -4.98
CA TYR A 145 12.73 -16.19 -4.00
C TYR A 145 11.46 -15.42 -4.39
N ALA A 146 11.60 -14.18 -4.86
CA ALA A 146 10.48 -13.35 -5.31
C ALA A 146 10.97 -12.18 -6.17
N LYS A 147 10.11 -11.71 -7.08
CA LYS A 147 10.32 -10.43 -7.80
C LYS A 147 9.90 -9.25 -6.93
N SER A 148 10.34 -8.03 -7.26
CA SER A 148 9.91 -6.85 -6.50
C SER A 148 8.39 -6.65 -6.57
N TYR A 149 7.77 -6.21 -5.47
CA TYR A 149 6.39 -5.74 -5.45
C TYR A 149 6.17 -4.55 -6.39
N HIS A 150 7.23 -3.79 -6.69
CA HIS A 150 7.22 -2.74 -7.72
C HIS A 150 7.23 -3.29 -9.16
N ASP A 151 7.42 -4.58 -9.38
CA ASP A 151 7.51 -5.19 -10.72
C ASP A 151 6.26 -6.00 -11.05
N ILE A 152 5.15 -5.81 -10.33
CA ILE A 152 3.89 -6.47 -10.68
C ILE A 152 3.47 -6.02 -12.09
N PRO A 153 3.27 -6.98 -13.04
CA PRO A 153 2.81 -6.65 -14.38
C PRO A 153 1.44 -6.00 -14.36
N LEU A 154 1.28 -4.88 -15.09
CA LEU A 154 0.01 -4.16 -15.19
C LEU A 154 -1.14 -5.03 -15.71
N ALA A 155 -0.84 -6.00 -16.57
CA ALA A 155 -1.81 -6.97 -17.07
C ALA A 155 -2.45 -7.83 -15.97
N LEU A 156 -1.81 -7.98 -14.80
CA LEU A 156 -2.41 -8.66 -13.65
C LEU A 156 -3.33 -7.72 -12.86
N LEU A 157 -3.12 -6.41 -12.91
CA LEU A 157 -3.77 -5.42 -12.04
C LEU A 157 -5.10 -4.91 -12.59
N SER A 158 -5.34 -5.02 -13.91
CA SER A 158 -6.57 -4.54 -14.54
C SER A 158 -6.95 -5.37 -15.78
N PRO A 159 -8.02 -6.17 -15.73
CA PRO A 159 -8.62 -6.76 -16.92
C PRO A 159 -9.27 -5.65 -17.76
N LYS A 160 -8.77 -5.45 -18.99
CA LYS A 160 -9.23 -4.37 -19.89
C LYS A 160 -10.76 -4.25 -19.94
N GLY A 161 -11.28 -3.04 -19.69
CA GLY A 161 -12.67 -2.67 -19.97
C GLY A 161 -13.68 -2.86 -18.82
N THR A 162 -13.23 -3.23 -17.62
CA THR A 162 -14.10 -3.37 -16.43
C THR A 162 -13.83 -2.26 -15.41
N ARG A 163 -14.80 -1.99 -14.50
CA ARG A 163 -14.60 -1.04 -13.39
C ARG A 163 -13.34 -1.44 -12.59
N PRO A 164 -12.65 -0.51 -11.91
CA PRO A 164 -11.48 -0.83 -11.08
C PRO A 164 -11.83 -1.88 -10.01
N THR A 165 -11.49 -3.14 -10.29
CA THR A 165 -11.65 -4.26 -9.38
C THR A 165 -10.32 -4.99 -9.31
N ALA A 166 -9.88 -5.35 -8.11
CA ALA A 166 -8.65 -6.11 -7.96
C ALA A 166 -8.81 -7.54 -8.48
N PRO A 167 -7.77 -8.13 -9.11
CA PRO A 167 -7.69 -9.57 -9.33
C PRO A 167 -7.73 -10.34 -8.00
N PRO A 168 -8.02 -11.65 -8.02
CA PRO A 168 -7.82 -12.52 -6.87
C PRO A 168 -6.36 -12.45 -6.41
N CYS A 169 -6.15 -11.83 -5.26
CA CYS A 169 -4.82 -11.66 -4.70
C CYS A 169 -4.89 -11.46 -3.19
N SER A 170 -3.74 -11.64 -2.56
CA SER A 170 -3.54 -11.33 -1.16
C SER A 170 -2.20 -10.63 -0.97
N LEU A 171 -2.19 -9.65 -0.09
CA LEU A 171 -1.03 -8.95 0.38
C LEU A 171 -0.77 -9.40 1.81
N VAL A 172 0.40 -9.96 2.07
CA VAL A 172 0.91 -10.21 3.42
C VAL A 172 1.90 -9.10 3.73
N THR A 173 1.74 -8.47 4.88
CA THR A 173 2.62 -7.40 5.34
C THR A 173 3.24 -7.77 6.67
N LEU A 174 4.53 -7.55 6.80
CA LEU A 174 5.28 -7.75 8.05
C LEU A 174 5.80 -6.39 8.50
N THR A 175 5.31 -5.88 9.62
CA THR A 175 5.80 -4.63 10.23
C THR A 175 6.75 -4.97 11.35
N TYR A 176 8.00 -4.54 11.22
CA TYR A 176 9.08 -4.78 12.17
C TYR A 176 9.37 -3.51 12.97
N THR A 177 9.23 -3.59 14.29
CA THR A 177 9.55 -2.52 15.23
C THR A 177 10.81 -2.88 16.02
N SER A 178 11.75 -1.94 16.11
CA SER A 178 12.99 -2.03 16.88
C SER A 178 13.20 -0.71 17.61
N ALA A 179 13.79 -0.79 18.81
CA ALA A 179 14.17 0.39 19.57
C ALA A 179 15.25 1.24 18.87
N GLU A 180 16.04 0.61 17.99
CA GLU A 180 17.07 1.27 17.19
C GLU A 180 16.67 1.37 15.72
N GLN A 181 16.78 2.58 15.15
CA GLN A 181 16.74 2.75 13.71
C GLN A 181 18.03 2.21 13.09
N ARG A 182 17.91 1.24 12.18
CA ARG A 182 19.04 0.63 11.48
C ARG A 182 19.02 1.04 10.01
N GLU A 183 20.17 1.41 9.46
CA GLU A 183 20.27 1.78 8.04
C GLU A 183 20.06 0.61 7.07
N LYS A 184 20.39 -0.60 7.53
CA LYS A 184 20.36 -1.85 6.75
C LYS A 184 19.50 -2.91 7.45
N PRO A 185 18.83 -3.79 6.70
CA PRO A 185 18.07 -4.88 7.28
C PRO A 185 18.99 -5.82 8.05
N SER A 186 18.54 -6.26 9.23
CA SER A 186 19.27 -7.24 10.03
C SER A 186 19.24 -8.62 9.35
N LYS A 187 20.22 -9.48 9.65
CA LYS A 187 20.18 -10.89 9.21
C LYS A 187 18.90 -11.60 9.64
N GLN A 188 18.37 -11.25 10.82
CA GLN A 188 17.14 -11.83 11.34
C GLN A 188 15.93 -11.39 10.49
N LEU A 189 15.81 -10.11 10.15
CA LEU A 189 14.75 -9.61 9.26
C LEU A 189 14.77 -10.32 7.91
N THR A 190 15.95 -10.42 7.28
CA THR A 190 16.10 -11.13 6.01
C THR A 190 15.73 -12.61 6.15
N THR A 191 16.14 -13.26 7.23
CA THR A 191 15.82 -14.68 7.49
C THR A 191 14.31 -14.90 7.64
N MET A 192 13.63 -14.08 8.45
CA MET A 192 12.17 -14.14 8.63
C MET A 192 11.43 -13.86 7.31
N THR A 193 11.89 -12.86 6.56
CA THR A 193 11.30 -12.52 5.26
C THR A 193 11.41 -13.68 4.27
N VAL A 194 12.58 -14.30 4.15
CA VAL A 194 12.79 -15.47 3.29
C VAL A 194 11.93 -16.65 3.75
N ALA A 195 11.82 -16.90 5.06
CA ALA A 195 10.98 -17.96 5.61
C ALA A 195 9.50 -17.75 5.26
N VAL A 196 8.98 -16.53 5.41
CA VAL A 196 7.59 -16.19 5.05
C VAL A 196 7.36 -16.32 3.55
N ILE A 197 8.26 -15.82 2.70
CA ILE A 197 8.17 -15.98 1.24
C ILE A 197 8.20 -17.45 0.84
N GLY A 198 9.09 -18.25 1.45
CA GLY A 198 9.21 -19.69 1.20
C GLY A 198 7.95 -20.45 1.60
N TYR A 199 7.39 -20.12 2.78
CA TYR A 199 6.13 -20.67 3.24
C TYR A 199 4.98 -20.32 2.28
N ILE A 200 4.81 -19.04 1.95
CA ILE A 200 3.81 -18.56 0.99
C ILE A 200 3.95 -19.30 -0.35
N SER A 201 5.16 -19.34 -0.90
CA SER A 201 5.44 -20.05 -2.16
C SER A 201 5.11 -21.54 -2.08
N SER A 202 5.28 -22.17 -0.91
CA SER A 202 4.95 -23.58 -0.72
C SER A 202 3.43 -23.83 -0.68
N VAL A 203 2.66 -22.95 -0.02
CA VAL A 203 1.20 -23.04 0.04
C VAL A 203 0.59 -22.87 -1.33
N PHE A 204 1.15 -21.96 -2.14
CA PHE A 204 0.57 -21.61 -3.44
C PHE A 204 1.21 -22.34 -4.62
N ARG A 205 2.10 -23.31 -4.38
CA ARG A 205 2.80 -24.05 -5.43
C ARG A 205 1.85 -24.72 -6.42
N ASP A 206 0.73 -25.24 -5.92
CA ASP A 206 -0.23 -26.02 -6.70
C ASP A 206 -1.26 -25.15 -7.44
N TYR A 207 -1.23 -23.82 -7.24
CA TYR A 207 -2.14 -22.90 -7.90
C TYR A 207 -1.55 -22.44 -9.24
N ALA A 208 -2.28 -22.73 -10.32
CA ALA A 208 -1.88 -22.33 -11.66
C ALA A 208 -1.67 -20.80 -11.72
N ASN A 209 -0.51 -20.37 -12.24
CA ASN A 209 -0.11 -18.96 -12.37
C ASN A 209 0.11 -18.20 -11.05
N ALA A 210 0.24 -18.89 -9.92
CA ALA A 210 0.64 -18.25 -8.67
C ALA A 210 1.99 -17.55 -8.83
N LYS A 211 2.01 -16.25 -8.52
CA LYS A 211 3.23 -15.44 -8.52
C LYS A 211 3.36 -14.71 -7.19
N VAL A 212 4.56 -14.76 -6.64
CA VAL A 212 4.92 -14.09 -5.40
C VAL A 212 5.86 -12.94 -5.72
N TYR A 213 5.51 -11.76 -5.22
CA TYR A 213 6.29 -10.55 -5.32
C TYR A 213 6.56 -10.06 -3.91
N ALA A 214 7.78 -9.63 -3.61
CA ALA A 214 8.14 -9.14 -2.30
C ALA A 214 9.09 -7.95 -2.38
N THR A 215 8.87 -6.96 -1.52
CA THR A 215 9.80 -5.83 -1.34
C THR A 215 9.96 -5.56 0.15
N VAL A 216 11.21 -5.32 0.55
CA VAL A 216 11.57 -4.85 1.87
C VAL A 216 11.66 -3.33 1.82
N TYR A 217 11.01 -2.67 2.77
CA TYR A 217 10.92 -1.23 2.84
C TYR A 217 11.48 -0.71 4.15
N ARG A 218 12.15 0.44 4.09
CA ARG A 218 12.63 1.21 5.24
C ARG A 218 11.74 2.43 5.44
N HIS A 219 11.34 2.69 6.69
CA HIS A 219 10.55 3.88 7.03
C HIS A 219 11.39 5.16 6.89
N LEU A 220 10.81 6.17 6.26
CA LEU A 220 11.33 7.52 6.09
C LEU A 220 10.45 8.51 6.86
N ALA A 221 10.55 8.49 8.19
CA ALA A 221 9.72 9.36 9.05
C ALA A 221 9.92 10.86 8.79
N ASP A 222 11.12 11.25 8.32
CA ASP A 222 11.48 12.62 7.94
C ASP A 222 10.82 13.09 6.64
N GLN A 223 10.31 12.16 5.83
CA GLN A 223 9.61 12.45 4.57
C GLN A 223 8.09 12.47 4.72
N GLN A 224 7.57 12.24 5.93
CA GLN A 224 6.14 12.28 6.24
C GLN A 224 5.60 13.70 5.99
N PRO A 225 4.61 13.89 5.09
CA PRO A 225 4.02 15.21 4.88
C PRO A 225 3.28 15.70 6.12
N ASP A 226 3.46 16.97 6.49
CA ASP A 226 2.88 17.57 7.71
C ASP A 226 1.34 17.47 7.76
N MET A 227 0.68 17.47 6.59
CA MET A 227 -0.78 17.33 6.47
C MET A 227 -1.29 15.89 6.67
N HIS A 228 -0.40 14.92 6.88
CA HIS A 228 -0.75 13.51 6.96
C HIS A 228 -0.40 12.97 8.35
N PRO A 229 -1.40 12.66 9.19
CA PRO A 229 -1.17 12.01 10.48
C PRO A 229 -0.36 10.73 10.29
N ALA A 230 0.70 10.55 11.07
CA ALA A 230 1.48 9.32 11.03
C ALA A 230 0.66 8.15 11.59
N ILE A 231 0.89 6.95 11.05
CA ILE A 231 0.44 5.71 11.70
C ILE A 231 1.07 5.66 13.09
N SER A 232 0.26 5.38 14.11
CA SER A 232 0.73 5.40 15.50
C SER A 232 1.76 4.29 15.75
N GLU A 233 2.72 4.54 16.64
CA GLU A 233 3.78 3.59 16.98
C GLU A 233 3.24 2.19 17.30
N GLY A 234 3.82 1.19 16.64
CA GLY A 234 3.45 -0.20 16.83
C GLY A 234 2.10 -0.58 16.22
N LYS A 235 1.46 0.28 15.42
CA LYS A 235 0.39 -0.14 14.52
C LYS A 235 0.96 -0.66 13.21
N HIS A 236 0.16 -1.48 12.55
CA HIS A 236 0.52 -2.10 11.29
C HIS A 236 0.79 -1.07 10.19
N GLY A 237 2.02 -1.08 9.63
CA GLY A 237 2.50 -0.08 8.69
C GLY A 237 3.45 0.96 9.30
N ASP A 238 3.49 1.10 10.63
CA ASP A 238 4.49 1.91 11.35
C ASP A 238 5.51 1.03 12.08
N GLY A 239 6.64 0.83 11.41
CA GLY A 239 7.80 0.15 11.97
C GLY A 239 9.06 0.61 11.26
N SER A 240 10.22 0.30 11.83
CA SER A 240 11.51 0.63 11.19
C SER A 240 11.64 -0.01 9.80
N TRP A 241 11.01 -1.18 9.64
CA TRP A 241 10.93 -1.88 8.37
C TRP A 241 9.54 -2.45 8.12
N VAL A 242 9.11 -2.41 6.86
CA VAL A 242 7.88 -3.06 6.40
C VAL A 242 8.23 -3.98 5.24
N VAL A 243 7.69 -5.19 5.23
CA VAL A 243 7.81 -6.09 4.09
C VAL A 243 6.43 -6.31 3.51
N CYS A 244 6.28 -6.09 2.21
CA CYS A 244 5.08 -6.42 1.47
C CYS A 244 5.35 -7.67 0.64
N VAL A 245 4.57 -8.73 0.85
CA VAL A 245 4.57 -9.95 0.04
C VAL A 245 3.21 -10.05 -0.66
N PHE A 246 3.19 -9.71 -1.94
CA PHE A 246 2.00 -9.78 -2.78
C PHE A 246 1.93 -11.11 -3.52
N MET A 247 0.74 -11.69 -3.53
CA MET A 247 0.48 -12.98 -4.11
C MET A 247 -0.69 -12.85 -5.08
N HIS A 248 -0.45 -13.18 -6.34
CA HIS A 248 -1.49 -13.24 -7.35
C HIS A 248 -1.94 -14.70 -7.50
N ALA A 249 -3.02 -15.08 -6.81
CA ALA A 249 -3.60 -16.41 -6.86
C ALA A 249 -5.09 -16.36 -6.45
N GLU A 250 -5.91 -17.14 -7.14
CA GLU A 250 -7.28 -17.43 -6.71
C GLU A 250 -7.22 -18.55 -5.68
N VAL A 251 -7.50 -18.20 -4.43
CA VAL A 251 -7.35 -19.09 -3.28
C VAL A 251 -8.70 -19.25 -2.60
N SER A 252 -8.94 -20.40 -1.98
CA SER A 252 -10.18 -20.59 -1.23
C SER A 252 -10.22 -19.66 -0.02
N ASP A 253 -11.42 -19.26 0.39
CA ASP A 253 -11.60 -18.42 1.59
C ASP A 253 -11.05 -19.11 2.85
N GLU A 254 -10.98 -20.44 2.89
CA GLU A 254 -10.36 -21.21 3.98
C GLU A 254 -8.83 -21.00 4.03
N VAL A 255 -8.15 -21.12 2.88
CA VAL A 255 -6.70 -20.87 2.81
C VAL A 255 -6.42 -19.42 3.16
N GLN A 256 -7.22 -18.49 2.64
CA GLN A 256 -7.08 -17.07 2.95
C GLN A 256 -7.32 -16.77 4.43
N GLY A 257 -8.35 -17.37 5.05
CA GLY A 257 -8.71 -17.20 6.45
C GLY A 257 -7.68 -17.77 7.42
N SER A 258 -6.98 -18.85 7.03
CA SER A 258 -5.92 -19.43 7.87
C SER A 258 -4.53 -18.83 7.65
N LEU A 259 -4.35 -18.04 6.59
CA LEU A 259 -3.03 -17.55 6.19
C LEU A 259 -2.36 -16.71 7.27
N GLN A 260 -3.10 -15.82 7.93
CA GLN A 260 -2.53 -14.95 8.97
C GLN A 260 -1.91 -15.77 10.11
N ALA A 261 -2.68 -16.67 10.72
CA ALA A 261 -2.20 -17.50 11.83
C ALA A 261 -0.99 -18.36 11.45
N ARG A 262 -0.95 -18.86 10.21
CA ARG A 262 0.18 -19.66 9.72
C ARG A 262 1.42 -18.82 9.46
N VAL A 263 1.28 -17.62 8.90
CA VAL A 263 2.39 -16.67 8.75
C VAL A 263 2.92 -16.23 10.11
N GLU A 264 2.05 -15.96 11.08
CA GLU A 264 2.43 -15.66 12.46
C GLU A 264 3.23 -16.81 13.09
N GLN A 265 2.82 -18.07 12.86
CA GLN A 265 3.57 -19.24 13.31
C GLN A 265 4.97 -19.32 12.67
N VAL A 266 5.10 -19.03 11.38
CA VAL A 266 6.39 -18.99 10.68
C VAL A 266 7.29 -17.90 11.25
N VAL A 267 6.74 -16.69 11.45
CA VAL A 267 7.44 -15.57 12.09
C VAL A 267 7.95 -15.98 13.47
N GLU A 268 7.08 -16.52 14.32
CA GLU A 268 7.43 -16.89 15.70
C GLU A 268 8.49 -18.00 15.74
N SER A 269 8.36 -19.03 14.91
CA SER A 269 9.37 -20.11 14.83
C SER A 269 10.74 -19.65 14.31
N THR A 270 10.79 -18.53 13.59
CA THR A 270 12.03 -17.96 13.02
C THR A 270 12.60 -16.85 13.89
N LYS A 271 11.80 -16.31 14.82
CA LYS A 271 12.19 -15.25 15.72
C LYS A 271 13.23 -15.78 16.70
N ARG A 272 14.30 -15.00 16.90
CA ARG A 272 15.26 -15.20 17.99
C ARG A 272 14.92 -14.19 19.08
N ASP A 273 15.14 -14.56 20.34
CA ASP A 273 14.87 -13.72 21.50
C ASP A 273 15.47 -12.32 21.35
N GLY A 274 14.69 -11.29 21.69
CA GLY A 274 15.21 -9.98 22.14
C GLY A 274 15.05 -8.76 21.22
N ASP A 275 14.99 -8.87 19.90
CA ASP A 275 15.32 -7.68 19.07
C ASP A 275 14.15 -7.01 18.32
N TRP A 276 13.05 -7.72 18.05
CA TRP A 276 12.00 -7.20 17.16
C TRP A 276 10.58 -7.49 17.64
N GLY A 277 9.75 -6.45 17.66
CA GLY A 277 8.31 -6.61 17.55
C GLY A 277 7.96 -6.88 16.08
N VAL A 278 7.11 -7.88 15.82
CA VAL A 278 6.66 -8.20 14.47
C VAL A 278 5.14 -8.28 14.45
N GLN A 279 4.53 -7.53 13.56
CA GLN A 279 3.09 -7.61 13.29
C GLN A 279 2.84 -8.11 11.89
N VAL A 280 1.95 -9.09 11.78
CA VAL A 280 1.51 -9.67 10.51
C VAL A 280 0.16 -9.07 10.14
N GLY A 281 0.03 -8.65 8.88
CA GLY A 281 -1.24 -8.25 8.28
C GLY A 281 -1.48 -9.10 7.04
N VAL A 282 -2.72 -9.55 6.86
CA VAL A 282 -3.17 -10.22 5.63
C VAL A 282 -4.34 -9.46 5.06
N TRP A 283 -4.21 -9.06 3.79
CA TRP A 283 -5.16 -8.20 3.12
C TRP A 283 -5.55 -8.78 1.77
N ARG A 284 -6.84 -8.74 1.44
CA ARG A 284 -7.41 -9.09 0.15
C ARG A 284 -7.47 -7.86 -0.74
N GLY A 285 -7.03 -7.98 -1.99
CA GLY A 285 -7.15 -6.89 -2.95
C GLY A 285 -8.62 -6.54 -3.22
N GLU A 286 -8.90 -5.25 -3.33
CA GLU A 286 -10.25 -4.76 -3.61
C GLU A 286 -10.33 -3.83 -4.84
N VAL A 287 -9.44 -2.84 -4.91
CA VAL A 287 -9.41 -1.86 -6.01
C VAL A 287 -7.97 -1.61 -6.40
N PHE A 288 -7.57 -1.92 -7.64
CA PHE A 288 -6.24 -1.65 -8.18
C PHE A 288 -6.29 -0.69 -9.36
N MET A 289 -5.38 0.28 -9.36
CA MET A 289 -5.23 1.29 -10.40
C MET A 289 -3.74 1.52 -10.67
N SER A 290 -3.42 1.82 -11.93
CA SER A 290 -2.06 2.04 -12.44
C SER A 290 -2.09 2.84 -13.72
#